data_AF-A0A0G4F2Y8-F1
#
_entry.id   AF-A0A0G4F2Y8-F1
#
_cell.length_a   1.000
_cell.length_b   1.000
_cell.length_c   1.000
_cell.angle_alpha   90.00
_cell.angle_beta   90.00
_cell.angle_gamma   90.00
#
_symmetry.space_group_name_H-M   'P 1'
#
loop_
_entity.id
_entity.type
_entity.pdbx_description
1 polymer ?
#
loop_
_entity_poly.entity_id
_entity_poly.type
_entity_poly.pdbx_seq_one_letter_code
_entity_poly.pdbx_strand_id
1 'polypeptide(L)'
;MTITNACIQMDLLRELQPTVCIVEEAAEISEPALRAALPPSVKHLILIGDHEQLRPPVNSYDLVLHNRFDVSMFERLLQAGLRGNCQLSMQNRMHPEISRLLLDIYPHLRDNHSRVSEIPLPFCLRSSPSARHAIWWDHAHPELGDLSEGGGGPSSTSKSNSNEAELCVRLALLIAGNCGMTVTILAAYVGQKILIRRRVEDFARSDSRLA
;
A
#
# COMPACT_ATOMS: atom_id res chain seq x y z
N MET A 1 18.05 -10.40 -1.35
CA MET A 1 18.13 -10.20 0.12
C MET A 1 17.41 -8.91 0.45
N THR A 2 16.74 -8.82 1.61
CA THR A 2 16.16 -7.54 2.06
C THR A 2 17.26 -6.59 2.52
N ILE A 3 16.98 -5.29 2.53
CA ILE A 3 17.98 -4.30 2.95
C ILE A 3 18.44 -4.53 4.40
N THR A 4 17.53 -4.89 5.29
CA THR A 4 17.85 -5.24 6.68
C THR A 4 18.82 -6.41 6.76
N ASN A 5 18.58 -7.47 5.99
CA ASN A 5 19.48 -8.62 5.96
C ASN A 5 20.82 -8.28 5.32
N ALA A 6 20.84 -7.43 4.29
CA ALA A 6 22.06 -6.94 3.67
C ALA A 6 22.95 -6.18 4.66
N CYS A 7 22.36 -5.31 5.49
CA CYS A 7 23.07 -4.61 6.56
C CYS A 7 23.62 -5.57 7.62
N ILE A 8 22.86 -6.59 8.01
CA ILE A 8 23.29 -7.61 8.99
C ILE A 8 24.43 -8.46 8.43
N GLN A 9 24.35 -8.85 7.16
CA GLN A 9 25.33 -9.71 6.48
C GLN A 9 26.39 -8.92 5.70
N MET A 10 26.79 -7.75 6.23
CA MET A 10 27.73 -6.86 5.55
C MET A 10 29.09 -7.52 5.27
N ASP A 11 29.57 -8.37 6.17
CA ASP A 11 30.85 -9.05 5.96
C ASP A 11 30.79 -10.03 4.78
N LEU A 12 29.66 -10.73 4.60
CA LEU A 12 29.42 -11.58 3.42
C LEU A 12 29.41 -10.74 2.14
N LEU A 13 28.77 -9.56 2.15
CA LEU A 13 28.76 -8.68 0.97
C LEU A 13 30.15 -8.14 0.64
N ARG A 14 30.98 -7.86 1.64
CA ARG A 14 32.38 -7.44 1.45
C ARG A 14 33.25 -8.56 0.89
N GLU A 15 33.00 -9.80 1.29
CA GLU A 15 33.71 -10.98 0.79
C GLU A 15 33.28 -11.34 -0.64
N LEU A 16 31.97 -11.30 -0.92
CA LEU A 16 31.42 -11.56 -2.26
C LEU A 16 31.86 -10.54 -3.31
N GLN A 17 32.20 -9.32 -2.87
CA GLN A 17 32.62 -8.20 -3.73
C GLN A 17 31.72 -7.99 -4.96
N PRO A 18 30.39 -7.83 -4.79
CA PRO A 18 29.49 -7.62 -5.91
C PRO A 18 29.88 -6.33 -6.65
N THR A 19 29.89 -6.40 -7.98
CA THR A 19 30.19 -5.27 -8.85
C THR A 19 28.94 -4.55 -9.35
N VAL A 20 27.80 -5.24 -9.37
CA VAL A 20 26.50 -4.71 -9.75
C VAL A 20 25.51 -4.95 -8.62
N CYS A 21 24.74 -3.94 -8.26
CA CYS A 21 23.68 -4.02 -7.26
C CYS A 21 22.38 -3.49 -7.85
N ILE A 22 21.31 -4.28 -7.74
CA ILE A 22 19.95 -3.89 -8.13
C ILE A 22 19.13 -3.78 -6.84
N VAL A 23 18.46 -2.65 -6.66
CA VAL A 23 17.63 -2.36 -5.50
C VAL A 23 16.22 -2.07 -6.00
N GLU A 24 15.30 -2.99 -5.70
CA GLU A 24 13.87 -2.76 -5.86
C GLU A 24 13.30 -2.06 -4.63
N GLU A 25 12.15 -1.39 -4.79
CA GLU A 25 11.50 -0.57 -3.76
C GLU A 25 12.44 0.53 -3.21
N ALA A 26 13.33 1.04 -4.04
CA ALA A 26 14.39 1.96 -3.63
C ALA A 26 13.88 3.27 -3.02
N ALA A 27 12.64 3.65 -3.33
CA ALA A 27 11.97 4.82 -2.76
C ALA A 27 11.53 4.61 -1.29
N GLU A 28 11.28 3.35 -0.88
CA GLU A 28 10.87 2.96 0.48
C GLU A 28 12.06 2.59 1.39
N ILE A 29 13.28 2.60 0.85
CA ILE A 29 14.50 2.29 1.59
C ILE A 29 15.16 3.56 2.10
N SER A 30 15.42 3.62 3.41
CA SER A 30 16.13 4.75 4.01
C SER A 30 17.56 4.84 3.46
N GLU A 31 17.99 6.06 3.14
CA GLU A 31 19.33 6.28 2.60
C GLU A 31 20.47 5.73 3.48
N PRO A 32 20.43 5.88 4.82
CA PRO A 32 21.46 5.31 5.69
C PRO A 32 21.54 3.78 5.58
N ALA A 33 20.40 3.09 5.49
CA ALA A 33 20.36 1.64 5.36
C ALA A 33 20.93 1.20 4.01
N LEU A 34 20.54 1.85 2.91
CA LEU A 34 21.10 1.57 1.59
C LEU A 34 22.62 1.82 1.56
N ARG A 35 23.07 2.96 2.08
CA ARG A 35 24.50 3.29 2.12
C ARG A 35 25.28 2.26 2.94
N ALA A 36 24.75 1.83 4.08
CA ALA A 36 25.38 0.79 4.89
C ALA A 36 25.53 -0.50 4.09
N ALA A 37 24.50 -0.92 3.35
CA ALA A 37 24.43 -2.16 2.58
C ALA A 37 25.30 -2.21 1.30
N LEU A 38 25.95 -1.12 0.89
CA LEU A 38 26.72 -1.06 -0.36
C LEU A 38 28.24 -1.20 -0.12
N PRO A 39 28.85 -2.35 -0.46
CA PRO A 39 30.30 -2.51 -0.32
C PRO A 39 31.06 -1.68 -1.39
N PRO A 40 32.33 -1.30 -1.13
CA PRO A 40 33.14 -0.51 -2.08
C PRO A 40 33.38 -1.18 -3.44
N SER A 41 33.14 -2.49 -3.56
CA SER A 41 33.25 -3.24 -4.81
C SER A 41 32.17 -2.87 -5.84
N VAL A 42 31.04 -2.28 -5.41
CA VAL A 42 29.93 -1.94 -6.31
C VAL A 42 30.35 -0.83 -7.26
N LYS A 43 30.28 -1.14 -8.56
CA LYS A 43 30.61 -0.22 -9.67
C LYS A 43 29.36 0.27 -10.40
N HIS A 44 28.26 -0.49 -10.33
CA HIS A 44 26.99 -0.14 -10.94
C HIS A 44 25.85 -0.36 -9.94
N LEU A 45 25.14 0.72 -9.61
CA LEU A 45 23.96 0.70 -8.74
C LEU A 45 22.72 1.02 -9.58
N ILE A 46 21.77 0.10 -9.62
CA ILE A 46 20.49 0.25 -10.31
C ILE A 46 19.41 0.37 -9.24
N LEU A 47 18.72 1.51 -9.22
CA LEU A 47 17.65 1.78 -8.27
C LEU A 47 16.31 1.79 -9.00
N ILE A 48 15.39 0.93 -8.58
CA ILE A 48 14.03 0.81 -9.10
C ILE A 48 13.10 1.13 -7.95
N GLY A 49 12.29 2.18 -8.11
CA GLY A 49 11.37 2.63 -7.08
C GLY A 49 10.41 3.68 -7.61
N ASP A 50 9.48 4.08 -6.74
CA ASP A 50 8.48 5.10 -7.06
C ASP A 50 8.42 6.12 -5.91
N HIS A 51 8.88 7.34 -6.19
CA HIS A 51 9.00 8.41 -5.20
C HIS A 51 7.68 9.14 -4.94
N GLU A 52 6.64 8.86 -5.74
CA GLU A 52 5.27 9.33 -5.54
C GLU A 52 4.44 8.34 -4.70
N GLN A 53 5.02 7.20 -4.29
CA GLN A 53 4.42 6.22 -3.37
C GLN A 53 4.92 6.42 -1.92
N LEU A 54 4.86 5.37 -1.10
CA LEU A 54 5.29 5.43 0.28
C LEU A 54 6.79 5.75 0.38
N ARG A 55 7.13 6.55 1.39
CA ARG A 55 8.50 6.87 1.78
C ARG A 55 9.00 5.89 2.85
N PRO A 56 10.31 5.83 3.11
CA PRO A 56 10.87 5.03 4.17
C PRO A 56 10.24 5.39 5.53
N PRO A 57 9.82 4.40 6.33
CA PRO A 57 9.21 4.67 7.62
C PRO A 57 10.25 5.20 8.62
N VAL A 58 9.90 6.29 9.30
CA VAL A 58 10.72 6.91 10.35
C VAL A 58 9.88 7.04 11.62
N ASN A 59 10.36 6.42 12.71
CA ASN A 59 9.63 6.40 13.99
C ASN A 59 9.59 7.75 14.71
N SER A 60 10.47 8.68 14.36
CA SER A 60 10.53 10.03 14.94
C SER A 60 9.96 11.03 13.96
N TYR A 61 8.85 11.66 14.35
CA TYR A 61 8.24 12.74 13.59
C TYR A 61 9.19 13.94 13.44
N ASP A 62 9.95 14.27 14.50
CA ASP A 62 10.91 15.39 14.47
C ASP A 62 12.00 15.18 13.41
N LEU A 63 12.49 13.94 13.25
CA LEU A 63 13.49 13.62 12.22
C LEU A 63 12.92 13.76 10.80
N VAL A 64 11.64 13.47 10.60
CA VAL A 64 10.95 13.73 9.32
C VAL A 64 10.84 15.22 9.10
N LEU A 65 10.29 15.95 10.07
CA LEU A 65 9.98 17.37 9.95
C LEU A 65 11.22 18.25 9.78
N HIS A 66 12.28 18.01 10.54
CA HIS A 66 13.45 18.88 10.59
C HIS A 66 14.63 18.36 9.79
N ASN A 67 14.72 17.05 9.54
CA ASN A 67 15.88 16.45 8.90
C ASN A 67 15.55 15.69 7.61
N ARG A 68 14.26 15.56 7.24
CA ARG A 68 13.81 14.84 6.04
C ARG A 68 14.38 13.42 5.96
N PHE A 69 14.41 12.72 7.09
CA PHE A 69 14.94 11.35 7.19
C PHE A 69 14.09 10.31 6.42
N ASP A 70 12.89 10.69 6.01
CA ASP A 70 12.00 9.96 5.11
C ASP A 70 12.33 10.17 3.63
N VAL A 71 13.38 10.90 3.27
CA VAL A 71 13.82 11.00 1.87
C VAL A 71 14.80 9.87 1.57
N SER A 72 14.43 9.00 0.64
CA SER A 72 15.30 7.92 0.18
C SER A 72 16.45 8.44 -0.69
N MET A 73 17.51 7.62 -0.83
CA MET A 73 18.60 7.94 -1.78
C MET A 73 18.06 8.06 -3.20
N PHE A 74 17.06 7.24 -3.56
CA PHE A 74 16.39 7.28 -4.85
C PHE A 74 15.72 8.63 -5.10
N GLU A 75 14.86 9.08 -4.19
CA GLU A 75 14.18 10.37 -4.29
C GLU A 75 15.19 11.52 -4.31
N ARG A 76 16.20 11.49 -3.42
CA ARG A 76 17.23 12.54 -3.36
C ARG A 76 18.01 12.68 -4.66
N LEU A 77 18.36 11.56 -5.30
CA LEU A 77 19.09 11.57 -6.58
C LEU A 77 18.23 12.11 -7.73
N LEU A 78 16.93 11.78 -7.75
CA LEU A 78 15.98 12.35 -8.72
C LEU A 78 15.86 13.86 -8.54
N GLN A 79 15.67 14.33 -7.30
CA GLN A 79 15.59 15.76 -6.96
C GLN A 79 16.88 16.52 -7.29
N ALA A 80 18.04 15.88 -7.18
CA ALA A 80 19.33 16.44 -7.58
C ALA A 80 19.54 16.51 -9.10
N GLY A 81 18.58 16.05 -9.90
CA GLY A 81 18.65 16.08 -11.36
C GLY A 81 19.59 15.04 -11.95
N LEU A 82 19.76 13.89 -11.30
CA LEU A 82 20.56 12.78 -11.83
C LEU A 82 20.03 12.40 -13.22
N ARG A 83 20.88 12.56 -14.23
CA ARG A 83 20.57 12.20 -15.62
C ARG A 83 20.49 10.69 -15.76
N GLY A 84 19.61 10.23 -16.66
CA GLY A 84 19.46 8.80 -16.94
C GLY A 84 18.40 8.08 -16.09
N ASN A 85 17.55 8.82 -15.35
CA ASN A 85 16.32 8.24 -14.85
C ASN A 85 15.36 7.92 -16.02
N CYS A 86 14.53 6.90 -15.84
CA CYS A 86 13.54 6.46 -16.82
C CYS A 86 12.26 6.13 -16.08
N GLN A 87 11.16 6.78 -16.45
CA GLN A 87 9.84 6.47 -15.89
C GLN A 87 9.12 5.45 -16.79
N LEU A 88 8.71 4.33 -16.21
CA LEU A 88 7.84 3.37 -16.88
C LEU A 88 6.42 3.93 -16.88
N SER A 89 5.89 4.23 -18.07
CA SER A 89 4.56 4.84 -18.22
C SER A 89 3.44 3.84 -18.49
N MET A 90 3.74 2.59 -18.85
CA MET A 90 2.71 1.59 -19.21
C MET A 90 2.36 0.68 -18.04
N GLN A 91 1.11 0.71 -17.58
CA GLN A 91 0.60 -0.15 -16.52
C GLN A 91 -0.16 -1.36 -17.08
N ASN A 92 -0.09 -2.46 -16.32
CA ASN A 92 -0.54 -3.79 -16.75
C ASN A 92 -1.46 -4.49 -15.73
N ARG A 93 -1.91 -3.79 -14.69
CA ARG A 93 -2.59 -4.38 -13.52
C ARG A 93 -4.02 -3.87 -13.32
N MET A 94 -4.23 -2.57 -13.40
CA MET A 94 -5.50 -1.94 -13.03
C MET A 94 -6.40 -1.77 -14.24
N HIS A 95 -7.70 -1.95 -14.06
CA HIS A 95 -8.68 -1.57 -15.08
C HIS A 95 -8.61 -0.05 -15.37
N PRO A 96 -8.83 0.42 -16.62
CA PRO A 96 -8.74 1.84 -16.97
C PRO A 96 -9.59 2.80 -16.11
N GLU A 97 -10.72 2.34 -15.58
CA GLU A 97 -11.53 3.15 -14.64
C GLU A 97 -10.80 3.47 -13.34
N ILE A 98 -9.92 2.57 -12.87
CA ILE A 98 -9.13 2.74 -11.65
C ILE A 98 -7.86 3.55 -11.95
N SER A 99 -7.14 3.23 -13.03
CA SER A 99 -5.86 3.92 -13.36
C SER A 99 -6.08 5.41 -13.65
N ARG A 100 -7.24 5.80 -14.19
CA ARG A 100 -7.60 7.22 -14.41
C ARG A 100 -7.60 8.06 -13.13
N LEU A 101 -7.87 7.45 -11.98
CA LEU A 101 -7.84 8.15 -10.68
C LEU A 101 -6.43 8.57 -10.27
N LEU A 102 -5.39 8.05 -10.95
CA LEU A 102 -3.99 8.31 -10.65
C LEU A 102 -3.34 9.33 -11.58
N LEU A 103 -4.07 9.87 -12.58
CA LEU A 103 -3.48 10.78 -13.58
C LEU A 103 -3.01 12.11 -12.99
N ASP A 104 -3.56 12.53 -11.85
CA ASP A 104 -3.11 13.71 -11.12
C ASP A 104 -1.71 13.52 -10.50
N ILE A 105 -1.34 12.27 -10.21
CA ILE A 105 -0.04 11.87 -9.65
C ILE A 105 0.92 11.44 -10.77
N TYR A 106 0.42 10.71 -11.77
CA TYR A 106 1.18 10.19 -12.91
C TYR A 106 0.59 10.66 -14.25
N PRO A 107 0.88 11.89 -14.69
CA PRO A 107 0.26 12.49 -15.89
C PRO A 107 0.53 11.73 -17.21
N HIS A 108 1.58 10.90 -17.23
CA HIS A 108 1.98 10.13 -18.40
C HIS A 108 1.61 8.65 -18.32
N LEU A 109 0.85 8.23 -17.31
CA LEU A 109 0.40 6.85 -17.15
C LEU A 109 -0.48 6.43 -18.34
N ARG A 110 -0.20 5.24 -18.88
CA ARG A 110 -0.90 4.63 -20.01
C ARG A 110 -1.29 3.21 -19.67
N ASP A 111 -2.46 2.81 -20.13
CA ASP A 111 -2.96 1.46 -19.92
C ASP A 111 -2.50 0.54 -21.05
N ASN A 112 -2.01 -0.65 -20.70
CA ASN A 112 -1.91 -1.72 -21.68
C ASN A 112 -3.30 -2.32 -21.94
N HIS A 113 -4.08 -1.68 -22.81
CA HIS A 113 -5.48 -2.03 -23.08
C HIS A 113 -5.70 -3.50 -23.43
N SER A 114 -4.77 -4.15 -24.14
CA SER A 114 -4.90 -5.57 -24.49
C SER A 114 -4.81 -6.51 -23.28
N ARG A 115 -4.37 -6.01 -22.12
CA ARG A 115 -4.25 -6.77 -20.87
C ARG A 115 -5.28 -6.35 -19.83
N VAL A 116 -5.57 -5.05 -19.72
CA VAL A 116 -6.36 -4.52 -18.60
C VAL A 116 -7.82 -4.25 -18.92
N SER A 117 -8.19 -4.09 -20.19
CA SER A 117 -9.58 -3.81 -20.58
C SER A 117 -10.49 -5.05 -20.46
N GLU A 118 -9.91 -6.24 -20.39
CA GLU A 118 -10.64 -7.50 -20.23
C GLU A 118 -10.83 -7.90 -18.76
N ILE A 119 -10.31 -7.10 -17.80
CA ILE A 119 -10.42 -7.42 -16.38
C ILE A 119 -11.90 -7.50 -15.99
N PRO A 120 -12.41 -8.68 -15.60
CA PRO A 120 -13.82 -8.89 -15.36
C PRO A 120 -14.28 -8.21 -14.07
N LEU A 121 -15.47 -7.60 -14.09
CA LEU A 121 -16.19 -7.32 -12.84
C LEU A 121 -16.62 -8.63 -12.17
N PRO A 122 -16.67 -8.67 -10.82
CA PRO A 122 -17.32 -9.76 -10.09
C PRO A 122 -18.72 -9.99 -10.62
N PHE A 123 -19.09 -11.25 -10.89
CA PHE A 123 -20.35 -11.60 -11.54
C PHE A 123 -21.57 -11.01 -10.82
N CYS A 124 -21.57 -11.04 -9.48
CA CYS A 124 -22.64 -10.46 -8.67
C CYS A 124 -22.85 -8.96 -8.86
N LEU A 125 -21.86 -8.23 -9.39
CA LEU A 125 -21.94 -6.80 -9.68
C LEU A 125 -22.31 -6.50 -11.13
N ARG A 126 -22.19 -7.47 -12.04
CA ARG A 126 -22.41 -7.28 -13.49
C ARG A 126 -23.86 -7.02 -13.88
N SER A 127 -24.80 -7.52 -13.09
CA SER A 127 -26.24 -7.41 -13.40
C SER A 127 -26.78 -5.98 -13.25
N SER A 128 -25.98 -5.07 -12.69
CA SER A 128 -26.35 -3.65 -12.58
C SER A 128 -26.06 -2.91 -13.89
N PRO A 129 -27.04 -2.18 -14.46
CA PRO A 129 -26.79 -1.25 -15.58
C PRO A 129 -25.73 -0.18 -15.25
N SER A 130 -25.53 0.09 -13.96
CA SER A 130 -24.55 1.04 -13.43
C SER A 130 -23.29 0.35 -12.90
N ALA A 131 -23.01 -0.90 -13.29
CA ALA A 131 -21.81 -1.62 -12.88
C ALA A 131 -20.54 -0.84 -13.30
N ARG A 132 -19.61 -0.66 -12.35
CA ARG A 132 -18.34 0.05 -12.52
C ARG A 132 -17.24 -0.68 -11.77
N HIS A 133 -16.00 -0.57 -12.24
CA HIS A 133 -14.82 -1.09 -11.56
C HIS A 133 -14.36 -0.19 -10.41
N ALA A 134 -14.79 1.07 -10.42
CA ALA A 134 -14.61 2.01 -9.32
C ALA A 134 -15.95 2.56 -8.86
N ILE A 135 -16.26 2.42 -7.57
CA ILE A 135 -17.48 2.93 -6.94
C ILE A 135 -17.06 3.71 -5.71
N TRP A 136 -17.50 4.96 -5.62
CA TRP A 136 -17.38 5.77 -4.40
C TRP A 136 -18.69 5.68 -3.63
N TRP A 137 -18.61 5.27 -2.37
CA TRP A 137 -19.75 5.26 -1.46
C TRP A 137 -19.52 6.32 -0.39
N ASP A 138 -20.46 7.25 -0.29
CA ASP A 138 -20.44 8.35 0.67
C ASP A 138 -21.53 8.15 1.73
N HIS A 139 -21.25 8.56 2.97
CA HIS A 139 -22.18 8.52 4.09
C HIS A 139 -21.83 9.55 5.16
N ALA A 140 -22.84 9.93 5.95
CA ALA A 140 -22.67 10.84 7.09
C ALA A 140 -22.63 10.14 8.46
N HIS A 141 -22.45 8.82 8.49
CA HIS A 141 -22.37 8.08 9.75
C HIS A 141 -21.11 8.46 10.54
N PRO A 142 -21.26 8.88 11.81
CA PRO A 142 -20.12 9.33 12.60
C PRO A 142 -19.18 8.17 12.90
N GLU A 143 -17.89 8.49 12.97
CA GLU A 143 -16.89 7.60 13.55
C GLU A 143 -17.24 7.28 15.01
N LEU A 144 -16.87 6.09 15.45
CA LEU A 144 -16.82 5.78 16.87
C LEU A 144 -15.72 6.64 17.50
N GLY A 145 -16.12 7.76 18.10
CA GLY A 145 -15.21 8.65 18.81
C GLY A 145 -14.65 8.00 20.07
N ASP A 146 -13.50 8.52 20.52
CA ASP A 146 -13.02 8.39 21.89
C ASP A 146 -14.17 8.76 22.84
N LEU A 147 -14.95 7.78 23.31
CA LEU A 147 -15.87 7.97 24.41
C LEU A 147 -15.03 8.08 25.69
N SER A 148 -14.25 9.14 25.82
CA SER A 148 -13.83 9.66 27.12
C SER A 148 -15.01 10.39 27.76
N GLU A 149 -16.14 9.71 27.90
CA GLU A 149 -17.10 10.01 28.95
C GLU A 149 -17.00 8.87 29.97
N GLY A 150 -16.00 8.98 30.84
CA GLY A 150 -15.83 8.11 32.02
C GLY A 150 -14.63 7.15 31.97
N GLY A 151 -13.50 7.59 32.54
CA GLY A 151 -12.54 6.67 33.19
C GLY A 151 -11.30 6.24 32.42
N GLY A 152 -10.25 7.06 32.45
CA GLY A 152 -8.89 6.66 32.89
C GLY A 152 -8.22 5.39 32.32
N GLY A 153 -8.25 5.16 31.00
CA GLY A 153 -7.36 4.21 30.33
C GLY A 153 -6.62 4.87 29.15
N PRO A 154 -5.44 4.38 28.70
CA PRO A 154 -4.73 4.98 27.58
C PRO A 154 -5.63 4.94 26.34
N SER A 155 -5.99 6.12 25.83
CA SER A 155 -6.87 6.28 24.67
C SER A 155 -6.28 5.51 23.48
N SER A 156 -7.10 4.68 22.86
CA SER A 156 -6.77 4.14 21.54
C SER A 156 -6.80 5.30 20.56
N THR A 157 -5.63 5.87 20.22
CA THR A 157 -5.49 6.99 19.27
C THR A 157 -6.00 6.68 17.85
N SER A 158 -6.37 5.43 17.56
CA SER A 158 -6.87 5.01 16.26
C SER A 158 -8.39 5.11 16.17
N LYS A 159 -8.87 5.65 15.05
CA LYS A 159 -10.30 5.81 14.73
C LYS A 159 -10.91 4.54 14.11
N SER A 160 -12.25 4.47 14.16
CA SER A 160 -13.04 3.40 13.54
C SER A 160 -14.47 3.85 13.24
N ASN A 161 -15.12 3.22 12.27
CA ASN A 161 -16.51 3.47 11.89
C ASN A 161 -17.25 2.14 11.74
N SER A 162 -18.28 1.94 12.58
CA SER A 162 -19.05 0.70 12.65
C SER A 162 -19.93 0.44 11.42
N ASN A 163 -20.39 1.49 10.75
CA ASN A 163 -21.23 1.38 9.56
C ASN A 163 -20.38 1.01 8.34
N GLU A 164 -19.23 1.66 8.17
CA GLU A 164 -18.25 1.30 7.14
C GLU A 164 -17.77 -0.15 7.30
N ALA A 165 -17.42 -0.55 8.52
CA ALA A 165 -16.94 -1.89 8.79
C ALA A 165 -18.00 -2.95 8.45
N GLU A 166 -19.26 -2.70 8.81
CA GLU A 166 -20.39 -3.58 8.46
C GLU A 166 -20.54 -3.71 6.94
N LEU A 167 -20.58 -2.58 6.22
CA LEU A 167 -20.83 -2.60 4.78
C LEU A 167 -19.68 -3.26 4.02
N CYS A 168 -18.42 -2.91 4.34
CA CYS A 168 -17.25 -3.50 3.71
C CYS A 168 -17.22 -5.02 3.88
N VAL A 169 -17.55 -5.53 5.07
CA VAL A 169 -17.60 -6.98 5.33
C VAL A 169 -18.74 -7.64 4.55
N ARG A 170 -19.95 -7.08 4.59
CA ARG A 170 -21.08 -7.63 3.83
C ARG A 170 -20.81 -7.68 2.33
N LEU A 171 -20.24 -6.61 1.76
CA LEU A 171 -19.87 -6.56 0.35
C LEU A 171 -18.78 -7.58 0.01
N ALA A 172 -17.75 -7.68 0.86
CA ALA A 172 -16.68 -8.65 0.66
C ALA A 172 -17.19 -10.09 0.72
N LEU A 173 -18.08 -10.42 1.66
CA LEU A 173 -18.71 -11.74 1.77
C LEU A 173 -19.63 -12.03 0.57
N LEU A 174 -20.39 -11.05 0.09
CA LEU A 174 -21.20 -11.18 -1.12
C LEU A 174 -20.33 -11.52 -2.34
N ILE A 175 -19.21 -10.81 -2.52
CA ILE A 175 -18.29 -11.05 -3.64
C ILE A 175 -17.59 -12.39 -3.48
N ALA A 176 -17.03 -12.68 -2.30
CA ALA A 176 -16.31 -13.91 -2.04
C ALA A 176 -17.22 -15.15 -2.17
N GLY A 177 -18.41 -15.12 -1.55
CA GLY A 177 -19.36 -16.21 -1.55
C GLY A 177 -20.01 -16.46 -2.91
N ASN A 178 -20.44 -15.40 -3.61
CA ASN A 178 -21.16 -15.57 -4.88
C ASN A 178 -20.24 -15.64 -6.11
N CYS A 179 -19.02 -15.12 -6.04
CA CYS A 179 -18.09 -15.12 -7.16
C CYS A 179 -16.86 -16.01 -6.97
N GLY A 180 -16.67 -16.62 -5.79
CA GLY A 180 -15.48 -17.43 -5.50
C GLY A 180 -14.17 -16.63 -5.56
N MET A 181 -14.25 -15.31 -5.35
CA MET A 181 -13.10 -14.40 -5.49
C MET A 181 -12.43 -14.17 -4.13
N THR A 182 -11.11 -14.02 -4.15
CA THR A 182 -10.37 -13.48 -2.99
C THR A 182 -10.58 -11.98 -2.91
N VAL A 183 -11.03 -11.50 -1.75
CA VAL A 183 -11.25 -10.08 -1.47
C VAL A 183 -10.30 -9.62 -0.37
N THR A 184 -9.63 -8.50 -0.60
CA THR A 184 -8.82 -7.82 0.42
C THR A 184 -9.48 -6.50 0.77
N ILE A 185 -9.70 -6.27 2.07
CA ILE A 185 -10.19 -5.01 2.60
C ILE A 185 -8.99 -4.24 3.17
N LEU A 186 -8.79 -3.00 2.72
CA LEU A 186 -7.77 -2.09 3.22
C LEU A 186 -8.44 -1.04 4.12
N ALA A 187 -7.75 -0.63 5.18
CA ALA A 187 -8.19 0.42 6.09
C ALA A 187 -6.99 1.24 6.53
N ALA A 188 -7.14 2.58 6.54
CA ALA A 188 -6.09 3.50 6.94
C ALA A 188 -5.78 3.46 8.45
N TYR A 189 -6.79 3.10 9.27
CA TYR A 189 -6.69 3.09 10.72
C TYR A 189 -6.64 1.67 11.28
N VAL A 190 -5.75 1.45 12.26
CA VAL A 190 -5.58 0.14 12.93
C VAL A 190 -6.85 -0.30 13.66
N GLY A 191 -7.52 0.64 14.34
CA GLY A 191 -8.81 0.44 15.00
C GLY A 191 -9.88 -0.05 14.02
N GLN A 192 -9.96 0.55 12.83
CA GLN A 192 -10.87 0.11 11.78
C GLN A 192 -10.53 -1.29 11.26
N LYS A 193 -9.23 -1.61 11.05
CA LYS A 193 -8.79 -2.96 10.69
C LYS A 193 -9.20 -4.00 11.74
N ILE A 194 -9.03 -3.70 13.02
CA ILE A 194 -9.43 -4.60 14.12
C ILE A 194 -10.95 -4.80 14.11
N LEU A 195 -11.72 -3.72 13.96
CA LEU A 195 -13.17 -3.76 13.90
C LEU A 195 -13.68 -4.60 12.72
N ILE A 196 -13.10 -4.42 11.53
CA ILE A 196 -13.42 -5.22 10.33
C ILE A 196 -13.14 -6.71 10.60
N ARG A 197 -11.98 -7.06 11.16
CA ARG A 197 -11.65 -8.46 11.50
C ARG A 197 -12.67 -9.09 12.44
N ARG A 198 -13.03 -8.37 13.51
CA ARG A 198 -14.05 -8.83 14.46
C ARG A 198 -15.40 -9.06 13.77
N ARG A 199 -15.83 -8.14 12.90
CA ARG A 199 -17.09 -8.30 12.14
C ARG A 199 -17.08 -9.53 11.25
N VAL A 200 -15.97 -9.81 10.55
CA VAL A 200 -15.83 -11.04 9.76
C VAL A 200 -16.02 -12.29 10.62
N GLU A 201 -15.41 -12.33 11.81
CA GLU A 201 -15.56 -13.46 12.74
C GLU A 201 -17.00 -13.60 13.27
N ASP A 202 -17.66 -12.49 13.59
CA ASP A 202 -19.03 -12.48 14.07
C ASP A 202 -20.00 -13.04 12.99
N PHE A 203 -19.79 -12.68 11.72
CA PHE A 203 -20.54 -13.25 10.58
C PHE A 203 -20.29 -14.76 10.41
N ALA A 204 -19.04 -15.20 10.52
CA ALA A 204 -18.71 -16.63 10.42
C ALA A 204 -19.39 -17.48 11.53
N ARG A 205 -19.65 -16.87 12.71
CA ARG A 205 -20.34 -17.54 13.84
C ARG A 205 -21.86 -17.51 13.76
N SER A 206 -22.45 -16.54 13.06
CA SER A 206 -23.90 -16.47 12.88
C SER A 206 -24.39 -17.44 11.80
N ASP A 207 -23.61 -17.65 10.75
CA ASP A 207 -23.92 -18.55 9.65
C ASP A 207 -23.89 -20.04 10.08
N SER A 208 -23.00 -20.39 11.01
CA SER A 208 -22.91 -21.75 11.57
C SER A 208 -24.06 -22.13 12.52
N ARG A 209 -24.97 -21.19 12.84
CA ARG A 209 -26.22 -21.47 13.59
C ARG A 209 -27.41 -21.78 12.69
N LEU A 210 -27.23 -21.70 11.37
CA LEU A 210 -28.24 -22.02 10.35
C LEU A 210 -27.97 -23.34 9.61
N ALA A 211 -26.92 -24.09 10.01
CA ALA A 211 -26.57 -25.42 9.51
C ALA A 211 -26.99 -26.54 10.47
#